data_AF-A0A7L4RP31-F1
#
_entry.id   AF-A0A7L4RP31-F1
#
_cell.length_a   1.000
_cell.length_b   1.000
_cell.length_c   1.000
_cell.angle_alpha   90.00
_cell.angle_beta   90.00
_cell.angle_gamma   90.00
#
_symmetry.space_group_name_H-M   'P 1'
#
loop_
_entity.id
_entity.type
_entity.pdbx_description
1 polymer ?
#
loop_
_entity_poly.entity_id
_entity_poly.type
_entity_poly.pdbx_seq_one_letter_code
_entity_poly.pdbx_strand_id
1 'polypeptide(L)'
;MEKQTFGGDDDSEQPAAQQKKLKLSKFELGPDYNIREIFWKIMASYATTKSPGMDLAGLHNQRIALMRSALSVMESRESGFYGLSPQFIARYAMMMALDAGWEDAFLELIGRARESRAESWQPVVQALKHLLASEKYRKKAVDCMKAGIRNSGSYPSILFYVPKIGDKELVSELKREISIYARGDVDENQLNALDSLAMLAGEEDVKGMLLSLLSHWNVDIRRKVAGIIKGVALDEKSAALINRRIEAEPDEEIKRVLKKKVMSWKK
;
A
#
# COMPACT_ATOMS: atom_id res chain seq x y z
N MET A 1 66.28 54.40 22.62
CA MET A 1 65.86 52.99 22.48
C MET A 1 65.08 52.66 23.72
N GLU A 2 63.79 52.36 23.59
CA GLU A 2 63.05 51.51 24.52
C GLU A 2 61.78 51.03 23.80
N LYS A 3 61.48 49.75 24.01
CA LYS A 3 60.61 48.91 23.19
C LYS A 3 59.14 49.04 23.57
N GLN A 4 58.32 48.81 22.56
CA GLN A 4 56.88 48.55 22.57
C GLN A 4 56.37 47.76 23.78
N THR A 5 55.24 48.23 24.33
CA THR A 5 54.23 47.35 24.94
C THR A 5 52.90 47.58 24.23
N PHE A 6 52.40 46.47 23.68
CA PHE A 6 51.09 46.29 23.08
C PHE A 6 50.00 46.39 24.17
N GLY A 7 48.85 46.99 23.85
CA GLY A 7 47.63 46.76 24.62
C GLY A 7 46.62 47.91 24.57
N GLY A 8 45.59 47.74 23.73
CA GLY A 8 44.37 48.54 23.80
C GLY A 8 43.80 48.88 22.44
N ASP A 9 43.49 47.87 21.62
CA ASP A 9 42.61 48.06 20.47
C ASP A 9 41.17 48.23 20.97
N ASP A 10 40.55 49.21 20.34
CA ASP A 10 39.24 49.79 20.55
C ASP A 10 38.18 48.88 19.89
N ASP A 11 37.75 47.82 20.59
CA ASP A 11 36.67 46.96 20.10
C ASP A 11 35.32 47.45 20.62
N SER A 12 34.67 48.21 19.74
CA SER A 12 33.27 48.60 19.82
C SER A 12 32.38 47.34 19.94
N GLU A 13 31.87 47.05 21.13
CA GLU A 13 30.91 45.97 21.35
C GLU A 13 29.58 46.28 20.65
N GLN A 14 29.38 45.72 19.45
CA GLN A 14 28.04 45.51 18.91
C GLN A 14 27.30 44.51 19.83
N PRO A 15 26.00 44.71 20.14
CA PRO A 15 25.28 43.75 20.95
C PRO A 15 25.17 42.44 20.17
N ALA A 16 25.85 41.40 20.67
CA ALA A 16 25.79 40.08 20.09
C ALA A 16 24.32 39.66 19.92
N ALA A 17 23.94 39.35 18.67
CA ALA A 17 22.66 38.76 18.36
C ALA A 17 22.46 37.53 19.25
N GLN A 18 21.55 37.63 20.22
CA GLN A 18 21.20 36.52 21.11
C GLN A 18 20.87 35.32 20.25
N GLN A 19 21.76 34.32 20.23
CA GLN A 19 21.44 33.00 19.74
C GLN A 19 20.21 32.54 20.51
N LYS A 20 19.05 32.56 19.86
CA LYS A 20 17.83 31.93 20.36
C LYS A 20 18.20 30.49 20.69
N LYS A 21 18.41 30.19 21.97
CA LYS A 21 18.49 28.82 22.47
C LYS A 21 17.29 28.09 21.88
N LEU A 22 17.57 27.11 21.03
CA LEU A 22 16.58 26.14 20.55
C LEU A 22 15.93 25.55 21.80
N LYS A 23 14.73 26.03 22.14
CA LYS A 23 13.97 25.44 23.23
C LYS A 23 13.65 24.01 22.80
N LEU A 24 14.12 23.04 23.59
CA LEU A 24 13.82 21.62 23.45
C LEU A 24 12.30 21.33 23.45
N SER A 25 11.46 22.31 23.81
CA SER A 25 10.01 22.27 23.63
C SER A 25 9.57 22.14 22.18
N LYS A 26 10.40 22.49 21.19
CA LYS A 26 10.14 22.18 19.77
C LYS A 26 10.26 20.68 19.43
N PHE A 27 10.81 19.88 20.34
CA PHE A 27 11.00 18.45 20.18
C PHE A 27 10.01 17.60 21.00
N GLU A 28 9.04 18.22 21.69
CA GLU A 28 8.03 17.51 22.51
C GLU A 28 8.59 16.34 23.34
N LEU A 29 9.76 16.52 23.93
CA LEU A 29 10.29 15.57 24.91
C LEU A 29 9.55 15.79 26.24
N GLY A 30 8.27 15.39 26.26
CA GLY A 30 7.56 15.03 27.48
C GLY A 30 8.21 13.79 28.11
N PRO A 31 7.76 13.33 29.29
CA PRO A 31 8.31 12.14 29.93
C PRO A 31 8.35 10.99 28.90
N ASP A 32 9.47 10.26 28.83
CA ASP A 32 9.69 9.15 27.89
C ASP A 32 8.53 8.16 27.97
N TYR A 33 7.50 8.38 27.16
CA TYR A 33 6.39 7.46 27.06
C TYR A 33 6.93 6.22 26.37
N ASN A 34 6.93 5.10 27.08
CA ASN A 34 7.28 3.82 26.49
C ASN A 34 6.23 3.49 25.40
N ILE A 35 6.59 3.72 24.14
CA ILE A 35 5.70 3.52 22.99
C ILE A 35 5.14 2.09 22.96
N ARG A 36 5.90 1.11 23.43
CA ARG A 36 5.45 -0.29 23.50
C ARG A 36 4.37 -0.49 24.57
N GLU A 37 4.43 0.21 25.70
CA GLU A 37 3.35 0.18 26.71
C GLU A 37 2.08 0.86 26.20
N ILE A 38 2.21 2.02 25.55
CA ILE A 38 1.07 2.71 24.92
C ILE A 38 0.44 1.79 23.88
N PHE A 39 1.26 1.20 23.01
CA PHE A 39 0.81 0.25 22.00
C PHE A 39 0.01 -0.89 22.63
N TRP A 40 0.53 -1.55 23.66
CA TRP A 40 -0.17 -2.66 24.30
C TRP A 40 -1.46 -2.25 25.02
N LYS A 41 -1.50 -1.06 25.65
CA LYS A 41 -2.74 -0.51 26.23
C LYS A 41 -3.83 -0.35 25.16
N ILE A 42 -3.48 0.20 23.99
CA ILE A 42 -4.43 0.38 22.88
C ILE A 42 -4.85 -0.99 22.31
N MET A 43 -3.91 -1.91 22.10
CA MET A 43 -4.22 -3.26 21.58
C MET A 43 -5.14 -4.03 22.53
N ALA A 44 -4.90 -3.97 23.84
CA ALA A 44 -5.75 -4.59 24.86
C ALA A 44 -7.16 -3.98 24.88
N SER A 45 -7.27 -2.66 24.70
CA SER A 45 -8.57 -2.00 24.57
C SER A 45 -9.32 -2.45 23.31
N TYR A 46 -8.66 -2.53 22.15
CA TYR A 46 -9.30 -3.06 20.94
C TYR A 46 -9.70 -4.53 21.08
N ALA A 47 -8.89 -5.33 21.78
CA ALA A 47 -9.21 -6.73 22.04
C ALA A 47 -10.51 -6.86 22.84
N THR A 48 -10.69 -6.04 23.86
CA THR A 48 -11.81 -6.09 24.82
C THR A 48 -13.06 -5.32 24.37
N THR A 49 -12.90 -4.07 23.93
CA THR A 49 -14.01 -3.13 23.67
C THR A 49 -14.19 -2.78 22.19
N LYS A 50 -13.27 -3.21 21.31
CA LYS A 50 -13.21 -2.77 19.90
C LYS A 50 -13.07 -1.25 19.73
N SER A 51 -12.58 -0.57 20.76
CA SER A 51 -12.29 0.86 20.79
C SER A 51 -10.86 1.10 21.29
N PRO A 52 -10.23 2.25 20.98
CA PRO A 52 -8.83 2.50 21.33
C PRO A 52 -8.57 2.66 22.83
N GLY A 53 -9.59 2.97 23.63
CA GLY A 53 -9.47 3.15 25.09
C GLY A 53 -8.63 4.37 25.52
N MET A 54 -8.20 5.17 24.54
CA MET A 54 -7.33 6.33 24.69
C MET A 54 -7.71 7.38 23.66
N ASP A 55 -7.42 8.66 23.94
CA ASP A 55 -7.52 9.70 22.93
C ASP A 55 -6.39 9.56 21.91
N LEU A 56 -6.75 9.19 20.68
CA LEU A 56 -5.79 9.05 19.60
C LEU A 56 -5.32 10.40 19.08
N ALA A 57 -6.09 11.49 19.21
CA ALA A 57 -5.65 12.80 18.70
C ALA A 57 -4.37 13.27 19.41
N GLY A 58 -4.29 13.06 20.73
CA GLY A 58 -3.10 13.35 21.54
C GLY A 58 -1.87 12.49 21.23
N LEU A 59 -1.99 11.45 20.41
CA LEU A 59 -0.89 10.54 20.03
C LEU A 59 -0.38 10.75 18.60
N HIS A 60 -0.77 11.85 17.96
CA HIS A 60 -0.44 12.09 16.54
C HIS A 60 1.06 12.00 16.26
N ASN A 61 1.92 12.54 17.13
CA ASN A 61 3.37 12.55 16.92
C ASN A 61 4.02 11.17 17.09
N GLN A 62 3.32 10.23 17.75
CA GLN A 62 3.78 8.86 17.98
C GLN A 62 3.22 7.86 16.96
N ARG A 63 2.33 8.27 16.06
CA ARG A 63 1.60 7.38 15.14
C ARG A 63 2.50 6.42 14.34
N ILE A 64 3.62 6.92 13.80
CA ILE A 64 4.57 6.10 13.04
C ILE A 64 5.31 5.12 13.95
N ALA A 65 5.70 5.56 15.15
CA ALA A 65 6.35 4.69 16.13
C ALA A 65 5.43 3.57 16.61
N LEU A 66 4.13 3.84 16.74
CA LEU A 66 3.11 2.84 17.05
C LEU A 66 2.95 1.80 15.92
N MET A 67 2.97 2.23 14.64
CA MET A 67 2.95 1.30 13.50
C MET A 67 4.21 0.45 13.43
N ARG A 68 5.39 1.02 13.72
CA ARG A 68 6.64 0.27 13.81
C ARG A 68 6.63 -0.74 14.96
N SER A 69 6.02 -0.39 16.08
CA SER A 69 5.81 -1.32 17.20
C SER A 69 4.90 -2.48 16.78
N ALA A 70 3.80 -2.20 16.07
CA ALA A 70 2.91 -3.22 15.53
C ALA A 70 3.67 -4.18 14.60
N LEU A 71 4.46 -3.64 13.67
CA LEU A 71 5.27 -4.45 12.75
C LEU A 71 6.29 -5.32 13.51
N SER A 72 7.05 -4.73 14.43
CA SER A 72 8.01 -5.46 15.26
C SER A 72 7.36 -6.63 15.99
N VAL A 73 6.17 -6.42 16.58
CA VAL A 73 5.41 -7.47 17.28
C VAL A 73 4.90 -8.56 16.33
N MET A 74 4.48 -8.20 15.12
CA MET A 74 4.09 -9.17 14.09
C MET A 74 5.29 -10.03 13.64
N GLU A 75 6.46 -9.42 13.48
CA GLU A 75 7.69 -10.08 13.03
C GLU A 75 8.28 -11.01 14.09
N SER A 76 8.38 -10.56 15.34
CA SER A 76 8.97 -11.33 16.44
C SER A 76 8.04 -12.40 16.99
N ARG A 77 6.76 -12.40 16.60
CA ARG A 77 5.69 -13.24 17.19
C ARG A 77 5.55 -13.09 18.71
N GLU A 78 6.09 -12.02 19.29
CA GLU A 78 5.96 -11.70 20.72
C GLU A 78 4.49 -11.49 21.15
N SER A 79 3.58 -11.35 20.18
CA SER A 79 2.13 -11.33 20.39
C SER A 79 1.60 -12.59 21.09
N GLY A 80 2.32 -13.72 20.99
CA GLY A 80 2.00 -14.97 21.69
C GLY A 80 1.98 -14.83 23.22
N PHE A 81 2.83 -13.96 23.79
CA PHE A 81 2.85 -13.70 25.24
C PHE A 81 1.60 -12.97 25.74
N TYR A 82 0.87 -12.30 24.83
CA TYR A 82 -0.35 -11.56 25.12
C TYR A 82 -1.60 -12.22 24.50
N GLY A 83 -1.48 -13.46 23.99
CA GLY A 83 -2.59 -14.23 23.45
C GLY A 83 -3.20 -13.67 22.14
N LEU A 84 -2.54 -12.72 21.48
CA LEU A 84 -3.01 -12.17 20.20
C LEU A 84 -2.19 -12.74 19.05
N SER A 85 -2.87 -13.20 18.00
CA SER A 85 -2.17 -13.62 16.78
C SER A 85 -1.68 -12.41 15.98
N PRO A 86 -0.64 -12.54 15.13
CA PRO A 86 -0.17 -11.46 14.27
C PRO A 86 -1.28 -10.83 13.41
N GLN A 87 -2.28 -11.62 13.01
CA GLN A 87 -3.44 -11.11 12.26
C GLN A 87 -4.29 -10.14 13.09
N PHE A 88 -4.47 -10.40 14.39
CA PHE A 88 -5.18 -9.46 15.27
C PHE A 88 -4.39 -8.19 15.51
N ILE A 89 -3.06 -8.29 15.64
CA ILE A 89 -2.18 -7.11 15.76
C ILE A 89 -2.29 -6.24 14.51
N ALA A 90 -2.15 -6.82 13.31
CA ALA A 90 -2.33 -6.11 12.04
C ALA A 90 -3.69 -5.39 11.99
N ARG A 91 -4.76 -6.13 12.32
CA ARG A 91 -6.13 -5.61 12.31
C ARG A 91 -6.29 -4.44 13.26
N TYR A 92 -5.89 -4.56 14.52
CA TYR A 92 -6.08 -3.51 15.52
C TYR A 92 -5.20 -2.29 15.24
N ALA A 93 -3.97 -2.48 14.75
CA ALA A 93 -3.11 -1.38 14.32
C ALA A 93 -3.74 -0.60 13.15
N MET A 94 -4.32 -1.28 12.17
CA MET A 94 -5.03 -0.63 11.07
C MET A 94 -6.34 0.03 11.53
N MET A 95 -7.12 -0.61 12.41
CA MET A 95 -8.31 0.01 13.02
C MET A 95 -7.94 1.30 13.75
N MET A 96 -6.85 1.30 14.53
CA MET A 96 -6.33 2.47 15.21
C MET A 96 -5.99 3.60 14.23
N ALA A 97 -5.27 3.31 13.15
CA ALA A 97 -4.95 4.31 12.14
C ALA A 97 -6.22 4.90 11.48
N LEU A 98 -7.21 4.06 11.16
CA LEU A 98 -8.47 4.50 10.55
C LEU A 98 -9.38 5.26 11.52
N ASP A 99 -9.44 4.85 12.79
CA ASP A 99 -10.20 5.54 13.83
C ASP A 99 -9.60 6.93 14.11
N ALA A 100 -8.27 7.05 14.09
CA ALA A 100 -7.55 8.31 14.30
C ALA A 100 -7.44 9.21 13.05
N GLY A 101 -7.73 8.69 11.86
CA GLY A 101 -7.51 9.41 10.59
C GLY A 101 -6.03 9.54 10.20
N TRP A 102 -5.18 8.62 10.65
CA TRP A 102 -3.74 8.61 10.34
C TRP A 102 -3.45 7.84 9.05
N GLU A 103 -3.82 8.44 7.91
CA GLU A 103 -3.61 7.85 6.59
C GLU A 103 -2.13 7.51 6.33
N ASP A 104 -1.21 8.40 6.69
CA ASP A 104 0.22 8.20 6.52
C ASP A 104 0.75 7.02 7.34
N ALA A 105 0.28 6.85 8.58
CA ALA A 105 0.62 5.70 9.42
C ALA A 105 0.04 4.39 8.85
N PHE A 106 -1.18 4.44 8.33
CA PHE A 106 -1.79 3.30 7.64
C PHE A 106 -0.93 2.86 6.44
N LEU A 107 -0.50 3.80 5.60
CA LEU A 107 0.35 3.53 4.44
C LEU A 107 1.77 3.09 4.83
N GLU A 108 2.35 3.65 5.90
CA GLU A 108 3.65 3.23 6.45
C GLU A 108 3.62 1.76 6.88
N LEU A 109 2.56 1.32 7.56
CA LEU A 109 2.41 -0.09 7.99
C LEU A 109 2.37 -1.02 6.78
N ILE A 110 1.56 -0.69 5.76
CA ILE A 110 1.45 -1.48 4.52
C ILE A 110 2.79 -1.52 3.78
N GLY A 111 3.45 -0.37 3.62
CA GLY A 111 4.73 -0.28 2.93
C GLY A 111 5.81 -1.12 3.59
N ARG A 112 6.01 -0.96 4.90
CA ARG A 112 7.03 -1.74 5.63
C ARG A 112 6.70 -3.21 5.74
N ALA A 113 5.43 -3.58 5.89
CA ALA A 113 5.02 -4.98 5.93
C ALA A 113 5.32 -5.70 4.62
N ARG A 114 5.22 -5.02 3.47
CA ARG A 114 5.65 -5.55 2.17
C ARG A 114 7.16 -5.80 2.11
N GLU A 115 7.95 -4.90 2.69
CA GLU A 115 9.43 -4.99 2.70
C GLU A 115 9.97 -5.94 3.78
N SER A 116 9.11 -6.38 4.70
CA SER A 116 9.48 -7.26 5.81
C SER A 116 9.89 -8.66 5.33
N ARG A 117 11.03 -9.14 5.85
CA ARG A 117 11.53 -10.51 5.59
C ARG A 117 10.70 -11.60 6.28
N ALA A 118 9.87 -11.24 7.26
CA ALA A 118 9.08 -12.20 8.04
C ALA A 118 7.69 -12.48 7.44
N GLU A 119 7.46 -12.09 6.18
CA GLU A 119 6.17 -12.20 5.50
C GLU A 119 5.02 -11.48 6.24
N SER A 120 5.32 -10.40 6.96
CA SER A 120 4.35 -9.58 7.70
C SER A 120 3.23 -9.02 6.82
N TRP A 121 3.42 -9.02 5.50
CA TRP A 121 2.37 -8.70 4.55
C TRP A 121 1.15 -9.64 4.61
N GLN A 122 1.33 -10.91 4.98
CA GLN A 122 0.21 -11.87 5.06
C GLN A 122 -0.82 -11.49 6.15
N PRO A 123 -0.43 -11.22 7.41
CA PRO A 123 -1.33 -10.65 8.41
C PRO A 123 -2.03 -9.36 7.96
N VAL A 124 -1.32 -8.48 7.25
CA VAL A 124 -1.89 -7.22 6.74
C VAL A 124 -2.94 -7.48 5.66
N VAL A 125 -2.75 -8.44 4.75
CA VAL A 125 -3.78 -8.86 3.78
C VAL A 125 -5.04 -9.33 4.51
N GLN A 126 -4.91 -10.15 5.56
CA GLN A 126 -6.05 -10.65 6.32
C GLN A 126 -6.78 -9.53 7.08
N ALA A 127 -6.02 -8.59 7.65
CA ALA A 127 -6.58 -7.40 8.27
C ALA A 127 -7.36 -6.54 7.28
N LEU A 128 -6.80 -6.27 6.09
CA LEU A 128 -7.47 -5.50 5.04
C LEU A 128 -8.75 -6.18 4.56
N LYS A 129 -8.74 -7.51 4.33
CA LYS A 129 -9.95 -8.28 4.02
C LYS A 129 -11.05 -8.06 5.05
N HIS A 130 -10.69 -8.14 6.33
CA HIS A 130 -11.65 -7.90 7.41
C HIS A 130 -12.16 -6.45 7.43
N LEU A 131 -11.29 -5.46 7.25
CA LEU A 131 -11.67 -4.05 7.30
C LEU A 131 -12.57 -3.65 6.13
N LEU A 132 -12.30 -4.19 4.94
CA LEU A 132 -13.12 -3.97 3.75
C LEU A 132 -14.49 -4.63 3.88
N ALA A 133 -14.58 -5.79 4.54
CA ALA A 133 -15.88 -6.42 4.84
C ALA A 133 -16.69 -5.67 5.92
N SER A 134 -16.11 -4.70 6.62
CA SER A 134 -16.77 -3.98 7.71
C SER A 134 -17.36 -2.66 7.23
N GLU A 135 -18.68 -2.48 7.36
CA GLU A 135 -19.36 -1.22 7.01
C GLU A 135 -18.73 0.01 7.68
N LYS A 136 -18.31 -0.11 8.95
CA LYS A 136 -17.65 0.97 9.71
C LYS A 136 -16.35 1.43 9.07
N TYR A 137 -15.54 0.50 8.56
CA TYR A 137 -14.16 0.79 8.15
C TYR A 137 -13.95 0.81 6.64
N ARG A 138 -14.85 0.18 5.86
CA ARG A 138 -14.70 0.00 4.41
C ARG A 138 -14.39 1.31 3.70
N LYS A 139 -15.20 2.34 3.91
CA LYS A 139 -15.02 3.64 3.25
C LYS A 139 -13.64 4.24 3.57
N LYS A 140 -13.27 4.33 4.85
CA LYS A 140 -11.97 4.89 5.26
C LYS A 140 -10.79 4.08 4.72
N ALA A 141 -10.89 2.74 4.73
CA ALA A 141 -9.85 1.88 4.19
C ALA A 141 -9.69 2.07 2.68
N VAL A 142 -10.79 2.14 1.93
CA VAL A 142 -10.79 2.43 0.49
C VAL A 142 -10.19 3.81 0.22
N ASP A 143 -10.58 4.84 0.98
CA ASP A 143 -10.05 6.20 0.85
C ASP A 143 -8.52 6.23 1.07
N CYS A 144 -8.00 5.57 2.10
CA CYS A 144 -6.56 5.44 2.33
C CYS A 144 -5.84 4.72 1.17
N MET A 145 -6.41 3.61 0.67
CA MET A 145 -5.84 2.87 -0.46
C MET A 145 -5.85 3.71 -1.75
N LYS A 146 -6.89 4.52 -1.94
CA LYS A 146 -7.04 5.44 -3.08
C LYS A 146 -6.07 6.60 -3.02
N ALA A 147 -5.82 7.15 -1.84
CA ALA A 147 -4.77 8.14 -1.65
C ALA A 147 -3.38 7.52 -1.86
N GLY A 148 -3.15 6.32 -1.33
CA GLY A 148 -1.90 5.57 -1.49
C GLY A 148 -1.55 5.26 -2.94
N ILE A 149 -2.51 4.81 -3.76
CA ILE A 149 -2.26 4.48 -5.17
C ILE A 149 -1.97 5.72 -6.03
N ARG A 150 -2.41 6.90 -5.60
CA ARG A 150 -2.13 8.18 -6.28
C ARG A 150 -0.81 8.81 -5.83
N ASN A 151 -0.21 8.30 -4.75
CA ASN A 151 1.05 8.78 -4.21
C ASN A 151 2.23 7.98 -4.80
N SER A 152 3.22 8.68 -5.37
CA SER A 152 4.39 8.07 -6.00
C SER A 152 5.23 7.18 -5.06
N GLY A 153 5.21 7.45 -3.75
CA GLY A 153 5.93 6.66 -2.75
C GLY A 153 5.18 5.43 -2.24
N SER A 154 3.85 5.40 -2.37
CA SER A 154 3.01 4.35 -1.77
C SER A 154 2.31 3.45 -2.79
N TYR A 155 2.17 3.88 -4.06
CA TYR A 155 1.48 3.10 -5.08
C TYR A 155 2.02 1.68 -5.28
N PRO A 156 3.34 1.38 -5.20
CA PRO A 156 3.83 0.02 -5.40
C PRO A 156 3.30 -0.93 -4.32
N SER A 157 3.20 -0.43 -3.09
CA SER A 157 2.63 -1.17 -1.97
C SER A 157 1.15 -1.40 -2.18
N ILE A 158 0.37 -0.38 -2.58
CA ILE A 158 -1.06 -0.58 -2.84
C ILE A 158 -1.29 -1.62 -3.95
N LEU A 159 -0.59 -1.50 -5.09
CA LEU A 159 -0.69 -2.45 -6.19
C LEU A 159 -0.29 -3.86 -5.76
N PHE A 160 0.70 -4.02 -4.89
CA PHE A 160 1.06 -5.32 -4.36
C PHE A 160 -0.06 -5.99 -3.53
N TYR A 161 -0.81 -5.21 -2.74
CA TYR A 161 -1.84 -5.73 -1.83
C TYR A 161 -3.18 -5.98 -2.51
N VAL A 162 -3.64 -5.10 -3.40
CA VAL A 162 -4.97 -5.19 -4.05
C VAL A 162 -5.28 -6.59 -4.63
N PRO A 163 -4.42 -7.21 -5.46
CA PRO A 163 -4.73 -8.52 -6.03
C PRO A 163 -4.73 -9.65 -4.97
N LYS A 164 -3.95 -9.50 -3.89
CA LYS A 164 -3.87 -10.48 -2.78
C LYS A 164 -5.09 -10.41 -1.84
N ILE A 165 -5.70 -9.24 -1.75
CA ILE A 165 -6.96 -9.04 -1.02
C ILE A 165 -8.09 -9.75 -1.75
N GLY A 166 -8.16 -9.68 -3.08
CA GLY A 166 -9.20 -10.38 -3.82
C GLY A 166 -10.61 -9.78 -3.68
N ASP A 167 -10.73 -8.51 -3.27
CA ASP A 167 -12.01 -7.81 -3.14
C ASP A 167 -12.35 -7.10 -4.46
N LYS A 168 -13.33 -7.64 -5.19
CA LYS A 168 -13.75 -7.14 -6.52
C LYS A 168 -14.25 -5.69 -6.46
N GLU A 169 -14.95 -5.32 -5.40
CA GLU A 169 -15.49 -3.97 -5.24
C GLU A 169 -14.38 -2.96 -4.97
N LEU A 170 -13.36 -3.31 -4.16
CA LEU A 170 -12.16 -2.48 -4.01
C LEU A 170 -11.47 -2.26 -5.36
N VAL A 171 -11.30 -3.31 -6.17
CA VAL A 171 -10.71 -3.17 -7.51
C VAL A 171 -11.56 -2.23 -8.37
N SER A 172 -12.89 -2.30 -8.27
CA SER A 172 -13.81 -1.41 -8.99
C SER A 172 -13.62 0.06 -8.57
N GLU A 173 -13.52 0.33 -7.27
CA GLU A 173 -13.29 1.67 -6.70
C GLU A 173 -11.93 2.28 -7.11
N LEU A 174 -10.93 1.44 -7.32
CA LEU A 174 -9.57 1.82 -7.74
C LEU A 174 -9.32 1.61 -9.24
N LYS A 175 -10.35 1.23 -10.02
CA LYS A 175 -10.22 0.76 -11.40
C LYS A 175 -9.49 1.77 -12.28
N ARG A 176 -9.79 3.06 -12.11
CA ARG A 176 -9.19 4.14 -12.91
C ARG A 176 -7.68 4.17 -12.71
N GLU A 177 -7.21 4.19 -11.47
CA GLU A 177 -5.80 4.25 -11.12
C GLU A 177 -5.08 2.97 -11.52
N ILE A 178 -5.65 1.79 -11.22
CA ILE A 178 -5.07 0.49 -11.60
C ILE A 178 -4.92 0.38 -13.13
N SER A 179 -5.89 0.87 -13.90
CA SER A 179 -5.84 0.86 -15.37
C SER A 179 -4.72 1.71 -15.94
N ILE A 180 -4.31 2.78 -15.26
CA ILE A 180 -3.16 3.60 -15.66
C ILE A 180 -1.89 2.77 -15.52
N TYR A 181 -1.68 2.12 -14.37
CA TYR A 181 -0.50 1.30 -14.11
C TYR A 181 -0.44 0.04 -14.99
N ALA A 182 -1.58 -0.55 -15.33
CA ALA A 182 -1.64 -1.69 -16.25
C ALA A 182 -1.14 -1.36 -17.67
N ARG A 183 -1.16 -0.08 -18.07
CA ARG A 183 -0.64 0.42 -19.36
C ARG A 183 0.75 1.05 -19.25
N GLY A 184 1.34 1.03 -18.04
CA GLY A 184 2.63 1.63 -17.77
C GLY A 184 3.81 0.79 -18.25
N ASP A 185 4.98 1.08 -17.69
CA ASP A 185 6.22 0.38 -17.97
C ASP A 185 6.17 -1.07 -17.48
N VAL A 186 6.98 -1.92 -18.11
CA VAL A 186 7.05 -3.35 -17.78
C VAL A 186 7.81 -3.55 -16.48
N ASP A 187 7.06 -3.67 -15.39
CA ASP A 187 7.57 -3.94 -14.06
C ASP A 187 6.60 -4.81 -13.23
N GLU A 188 6.95 -5.05 -11.97
CA GLU A 188 6.10 -5.78 -11.02
C GLU A 188 4.75 -5.06 -10.79
N ASN A 189 4.72 -3.73 -10.90
CA ASN A 189 3.52 -2.93 -10.68
C ASN A 189 2.51 -3.14 -11.81
N GLN A 190 2.96 -3.20 -13.06
CA GLN A 190 2.11 -3.53 -14.20
C GLN A 190 1.50 -4.94 -14.04
N LEU A 191 2.29 -5.92 -13.64
CA LEU A 191 1.80 -7.29 -13.40
C LEU A 191 0.77 -7.36 -12.28
N ASN A 192 1.04 -6.70 -11.15
CA ASN A 192 0.10 -6.60 -10.03
C ASN A 192 -1.19 -5.86 -10.41
N ALA A 193 -1.10 -4.83 -11.25
CA ALA A 193 -2.27 -4.12 -11.78
C ALA A 193 -3.12 -5.03 -12.68
N LEU A 194 -2.48 -5.81 -13.57
CA LEU A 194 -3.17 -6.80 -14.41
C LEU A 194 -3.85 -7.90 -13.59
N ASP A 195 -3.19 -8.39 -12.54
CA ASP A 195 -3.79 -9.36 -11.61
C ASP A 195 -5.01 -8.81 -10.88
N SER A 196 -4.98 -7.52 -10.53
CA SER A 196 -6.13 -6.85 -9.94
C SER A 196 -7.29 -6.78 -10.94
N LEU A 197 -7.02 -6.32 -12.16
CA LEU A 197 -8.03 -6.16 -13.21
C LEU A 197 -8.60 -7.48 -13.72
N ALA A 198 -7.91 -8.61 -13.51
CA ALA A 198 -8.45 -9.92 -13.83
C ALA A 198 -9.82 -10.18 -13.17
N MET A 199 -10.07 -9.60 -11.99
CA MET A 199 -11.35 -9.71 -11.27
C MET A 199 -12.48 -8.93 -11.96
N LEU A 200 -12.14 -7.95 -12.79
CA LEU A 200 -13.06 -7.11 -13.56
C LEU A 200 -12.98 -7.40 -15.07
N ALA A 201 -12.31 -8.47 -15.48
CA ALA A 201 -12.02 -8.73 -16.90
C ALA A 201 -13.27 -8.94 -17.77
N GLY A 202 -14.44 -9.16 -17.17
CA GLY A 202 -15.74 -9.20 -17.85
C GLY A 202 -16.38 -7.84 -18.12
N GLU A 203 -15.90 -6.76 -17.50
CA GLU A 203 -16.37 -5.40 -17.79
C GLU A 203 -15.85 -4.95 -19.17
N GLU A 204 -16.70 -4.32 -19.99
CA GLU A 204 -16.37 -3.98 -21.38
C GLU A 204 -15.13 -3.09 -21.53
N ASP A 205 -14.98 -2.10 -20.66
CA ASP A 205 -13.84 -1.18 -20.66
C ASP A 205 -12.53 -1.89 -20.28
N VAL A 206 -12.58 -2.76 -19.26
CA VAL A 206 -11.44 -3.57 -18.83
C VAL A 206 -11.08 -4.61 -19.89
N LYS A 207 -12.08 -5.31 -20.45
CA LYS A 207 -11.91 -6.28 -21.53
C LYS A 207 -11.27 -5.63 -22.75
N GLY A 208 -11.78 -4.48 -23.19
CA GLY A 208 -11.21 -3.73 -24.31
C GLY A 208 -9.75 -3.34 -24.07
N MET A 209 -9.42 -2.90 -22.85
CA MET A 209 -8.04 -2.61 -22.48
C MET A 209 -7.15 -3.86 -22.49
N LEU A 210 -7.60 -4.97 -21.90
CA LEU A 210 -6.86 -6.24 -21.92
C LEU A 210 -6.62 -6.71 -23.35
N LEU A 211 -7.64 -6.65 -24.22
CA LEU A 211 -7.49 -6.98 -25.64
C LEU A 211 -6.44 -6.11 -26.34
N SER A 212 -6.36 -4.82 -26.02
CA SER A 212 -5.32 -3.93 -26.56
C SER A 212 -3.91 -4.35 -26.13
N LEU A 213 -3.76 -4.81 -24.88
CA LEU A 213 -2.48 -5.27 -24.32
C LEU A 213 -2.01 -6.61 -24.89
N LEU A 214 -2.88 -7.36 -25.61
CA LEU A 214 -2.39 -8.48 -26.42
C LEU A 214 -1.43 -8.04 -27.52
N SER A 215 -1.38 -6.75 -27.89
CA SER A 215 -0.40 -6.22 -28.85
C SER A 215 0.82 -5.58 -28.18
N HIS A 216 0.95 -5.70 -26.86
CA HIS A 216 2.06 -5.14 -26.11
C HIS A 216 3.41 -5.70 -26.59
N TRP A 217 4.48 -4.90 -26.59
CA TRP A 217 5.79 -5.32 -27.11
C TRP A 217 6.43 -6.44 -26.29
N ASN A 218 6.23 -6.41 -24.97
CA ASN A 218 6.75 -7.42 -24.03
C ASN A 218 5.90 -8.71 -24.02
N VAL A 219 6.57 -9.86 -24.17
CA VAL A 219 5.95 -11.19 -24.26
C VAL A 219 5.26 -11.60 -22.96
N ASP A 220 5.85 -11.32 -21.80
CA ASP A 220 5.31 -11.74 -20.51
C ASP A 220 3.99 -11.04 -20.19
N ILE A 221 3.90 -9.75 -20.53
CA ILE A 221 2.64 -9.00 -20.45
C ILE A 221 1.58 -9.62 -21.36
N ARG A 222 1.93 -9.92 -22.62
CA ARG A 222 0.98 -10.57 -23.55
C ARG A 222 0.53 -11.95 -23.05
N ARG A 223 1.44 -12.76 -22.51
CA ARG A 223 1.13 -14.08 -21.90
C ARG A 223 0.19 -13.93 -20.73
N LYS A 224 0.47 -13.00 -19.81
CA LYS A 224 -0.38 -12.69 -18.65
C LYS A 224 -1.79 -12.33 -19.10
N VAL A 225 -1.90 -11.40 -20.05
CA VAL A 225 -3.17 -10.92 -20.60
C VAL A 225 -3.93 -12.05 -21.32
N ALA A 226 -3.25 -12.86 -22.13
CA ALA A 226 -3.86 -14.03 -22.77
C ALA A 226 -4.40 -15.04 -21.73
N GLY A 227 -3.67 -15.22 -20.63
CA GLY A 227 -4.11 -16.02 -19.48
C GLY A 227 -5.39 -15.50 -18.84
N ILE A 228 -5.50 -14.18 -18.66
CA ILE A 228 -6.70 -13.53 -18.12
C ILE A 228 -7.88 -13.69 -19.10
N ILE A 229 -7.68 -13.37 -20.38
CA ILE A 229 -8.73 -13.41 -21.43
C ILE A 229 -9.30 -14.82 -21.63
N LYS A 230 -8.52 -15.87 -21.36
CA LYS A 230 -9.01 -17.26 -21.39
C LYS A 230 -10.29 -17.45 -20.58
N GLY A 231 -10.44 -16.75 -19.44
CA GLY A 231 -11.63 -16.81 -18.57
C GLY A 231 -12.79 -15.90 -18.96
N VAL A 232 -12.62 -15.00 -19.94
CA VAL A 232 -13.58 -13.91 -20.22
C VAL A 232 -14.57 -14.28 -21.32
N ALA A 233 -15.85 -13.91 -21.20
CA ALA A 233 -16.83 -14.12 -22.27
C ALA A 233 -16.48 -13.30 -23.51
N LEU A 234 -16.68 -13.88 -24.71
CA LEU A 234 -16.40 -13.20 -25.98
C LEU A 234 -17.70 -12.81 -26.68
N ASP A 235 -17.70 -11.61 -27.23
CA ASP A 235 -18.61 -11.18 -28.29
C ASP A 235 -17.92 -11.30 -29.66
N GLU A 236 -18.68 -11.08 -30.73
CA GLU A 236 -18.18 -11.17 -32.11
C GLU A 236 -16.99 -10.22 -32.39
N LYS A 237 -17.02 -8.99 -31.84
CA LYS A 237 -15.96 -7.99 -32.04
C LYS A 237 -14.67 -8.43 -31.36
N SER A 238 -14.78 -8.91 -30.14
CA SER A 238 -13.68 -9.45 -29.32
C SER A 238 -13.07 -10.69 -29.98
N ALA A 239 -13.92 -11.61 -30.48
CA ALA A 239 -13.47 -12.79 -31.20
C ALA A 239 -12.72 -12.43 -32.50
N ALA A 240 -13.22 -11.45 -33.26
CA ALA A 240 -12.56 -10.97 -34.47
C ALA A 240 -11.18 -10.35 -34.18
N LEU A 241 -11.07 -9.56 -33.11
CA LEU A 241 -9.79 -8.97 -32.68
C LEU A 241 -8.79 -10.05 -32.25
N ILE A 242 -9.23 -11.05 -31.51
CA ILE A 242 -8.39 -12.19 -31.11
C ILE A 242 -7.91 -12.97 -32.36
N ASN A 243 -8.78 -13.22 -33.35
CA ASN A 243 -8.37 -13.90 -34.59
C ASN A 243 -7.27 -13.15 -35.34
N ARG A 244 -7.42 -11.83 -35.52
CA ARG A 244 -6.36 -10.99 -36.11
C ARG A 244 -5.06 -11.08 -35.31
N ARG A 245 -5.16 -11.15 -33.97
CA ARG A 245 -3.98 -11.27 -33.13
C ARG A 245 -3.29 -12.63 -33.25
N ILE A 246 -4.05 -13.72 -33.37
CA ILE A 246 -3.49 -15.08 -33.55
C ILE A 246 -2.61 -15.16 -34.80
N GLU A 247 -3.02 -14.50 -35.89
CA GLU A 247 -2.27 -14.48 -37.15
C GLU A 247 -0.93 -13.76 -37.01
N ALA A 248 -0.89 -12.67 -36.24
CA ALA A 248 0.28 -11.83 -36.05
C ALA A 248 1.18 -12.24 -34.85
N GLU A 249 0.74 -13.15 -33.97
CA GLU A 249 1.47 -13.46 -32.74
C GLU A 249 2.66 -14.41 -32.99
N PRO A 250 3.91 -14.03 -32.71
CA PRO A 250 5.06 -14.93 -32.89
C PRO A 250 5.14 -16.02 -31.81
N ASP A 251 4.57 -15.80 -30.62
CA ASP A 251 4.64 -16.75 -29.51
C ASP A 251 3.59 -17.88 -29.63
N GLU A 252 4.08 -19.12 -29.72
CA GLU A 252 3.23 -20.31 -29.91
C GLU A 252 2.35 -20.65 -28.69
N GLU A 253 2.77 -20.27 -27.49
CA GLU A 253 1.96 -20.48 -26.29
C GLU A 253 0.75 -19.55 -26.28
N ILE A 254 0.96 -18.24 -26.53
CA ILE A 254 -0.11 -17.26 -26.65
C ILE A 254 -1.07 -17.67 -27.76
N LYS A 255 -0.55 -18.00 -28.96
CA LYS A 255 -1.36 -18.50 -30.09
C LYS A 255 -2.25 -19.67 -29.67
N ARG A 256 -1.70 -20.66 -28.97
CA ARG A 256 -2.45 -21.85 -28.53
C ARG A 256 -3.57 -21.48 -27.57
N VAL A 257 -3.30 -20.61 -26.59
CA VAL A 257 -4.30 -20.14 -25.61
C VAL A 257 -5.44 -19.41 -26.32
N LEU A 258 -5.10 -18.47 -27.21
CA LEU A 258 -6.09 -17.67 -27.94
C LEU A 258 -6.91 -18.51 -28.93
N LYS A 259 -6.28 -19.43 -29.69
CA LYS A 259 -6.98 -20.36 -30.60
C LYS A 259 -8.00 -21.21 -29.85
N LYS A 260 -7.60 -21.79 -28.71
CA LYS A 260 -8.50 -22.59 -27.87
C LYS A 260 -9.71 -21.77 -27.42
N LYS A 261 -9.49 -20.50 -27.05
CA LYS A 261 -10.55 -19.61 -26.62
C LYS A 261 -11.57 -19.31 -27.72
N VAL A 262 -11.13 -18.97 -28.93
CA VAL A 262 -12.04 -18.70 -30.06
C VAL A 262 -12.79 -19.96 -30.48
N MET A 263 -12.13 -21.13 -30.52
CA MET A 263 -12.80 -22.39 -30.84
C MET A 263 -13.90 -22.74 -29.84
N SER A 264 -13.68 -22.49 -28.55
CA SER A 264 -14.69 -22.73 -27.51
C SER A 264 -15.89 -21.79 -27.60
N TRP A 265 -15.74 -20.61 -28.21
CA TRP A 265 -16.82 -19.63 -28.37
C TRP A 265 -17.75 -19.96 -29.55
N LYS A 266 -17.26 -20.65 -30.59
CA LYS A 266 -18.04 -21.06 -31.76
C LYS A 266 -18.96 -22.27 -31.52
N LYS A 267 -18.83 -22.94 -30.38
CA LYS A 267 -19.62 -24.11 -29.98
C LYS A 267 -20.75 -23.67 -29.08
#